data_AF-A0A800DUZ9-F1
#
_entry.id   AF-A0A800DUZ9-F1
#
_cell.length_a   1.000
_cell.length_b   1.000
_cell.length_c   1.000
_cell.angle_alpha   90.00
_cell.angle_beta   90.00
_cell.angle_gamma   90.00
#
_symmetry.space_group_name_H-M   'P 1'
#
loop_
_entity.id
_entity.type
_entity.pdbx_description
1 polymer ?
#
loop_
_entity_poly.entity_id
_entity_poly.type
_entity_poly.pdbx_seq_one_letter_code
_entity_poly.pdbx_strand_id
1 'polypeptide(L)'
;MFLKHLIFVTAFILCFNFISYSQQRIKNFYFSNYKKNGTKGWEIKGEEAVIFGDYVDIRKMEANYYLEEDTIFIESKKAKLDKNSLDVFLKDDVLVKNKKEEIELITDSLNWRRRQNKIQTADFVKAQKEDMQIEAKGLVADTQFKKVNFKEDVKVKFSQKEDAITISCQGPLEIEHDEQKAVFYNKVIVESKQGKLFCDKSTIFFDTENNRIKKIISEGNVKIIREENVIFAKKATYLGEENKLVLEGNPRVIYFPKENETFGN
;
A
#
# COMPACT_ATOMS: atom_id res chain seq x y z
N MET A 1 -31.55 -87.49 -5.48
CA MET A 1 -31.51 -87.60 -4.01
C MET A 1 -30.63 -86.46 -3.51
N PHE A 2 -31.24 -85.41 -2.92
CA PHE A 2 -30.63 -84.30 -2.14
C PHE A 2 -29.65 -83.35 -2.90
N LEU A 3 -29.64 -82.01 -2.79
CA LEU A 3 -30.36 -81.02 -1.99
C LEU A 3 -29.98 -79.57 -2.46
N LYS A 4 -30.96 -78.66 -2.55
CA LYS A 4 -30.98 -77.17 -2.35
C LYS A 4 -29.82 -76.30 -2.92
N HIS A 5 -30.07 -75.42 -3.89
CA HIS A 5 -30.47 -74.00 -3.71
C HIS A 5 -29.79 -73.26 -2.55
N LEU A 6 -28.83 -72.38 -2.86
CA LEU A 6 -28.60 -71.15 -2.12
C LEU A 6 -28.12 -70.03 -3.06
N ILE A 7 -28.95 -69.01 -3.15
CA ILE A 7 -28.71 -67.71 -3.77
C ILE A 7 -27.60 -67.01 -2.97
N PHE A 8 -26.54 -66.53 -3.63
CA PHE A 8 -25.65 -65.54 -3.04
C PHE A 8 -25.65 -64.29 -3.91
N VAL A 9 -26.36 -63.27 -3.41
CA VAL A 9 -26.28 -61.88 -3.84
C VAL A 9 -24.87 -61.39 -3.53
N THR A 10 -23.98 -61.35 -4.52
CA THR A 10 -22.73 -60.60 -4.37
C THR A 10 -23.01 -59.13 -4.57
N ALA A 11 -23.07 -58.45 -3.43
CA ALA A 11 -23.24 -57.03 -3.30
C ALA A 11 -22.26 -56.25 -4.16
N PHE A 12 -22.83 -55.30 -4.89
CA PHE A 12 -22.20 -54.18 -5.56
C PHE A 12 -21.37 -53.38 -4.54
N ILE A 13 -20.06 -53.64 -4.46
CA ILE A 13 -19.12 -52.73 -3.82
C ILE A 13 -18.56 -51.82 -4.92
N LEU A 14 -19.29 -50.74 -5.19
CA LEU A 14 -18.71 -49.52 -5.72
C LEU A 14 -17.65 -49.06 -4.71
N CYS A 15 -16.40 -49.48 -4.91
CA CYS A 15 -15.25 -48.79 -4.35
C CYS A 15 -15.16 -47.43 -5.05
N PHE A 16 -16.00 -46.49 -4.63
CA PHE A 16 -15.68 -45.07 -4.78
C PHE A 16 -14.40 -44.86 -3.97
N ASN A 17 -13.27 -44.86 -4.67
CA ASN A 17 -12.01 -44.35 -4.16
C ASN A 17 -12.19 -42.85 -3.93
N PHE A 18 -12.84 -42.46 -2.83
CA PHE A 18 -12.62 -41.16 -2.23
C PHE A 18 -11.18 -41.19 -1.73
N ILE A 19 -10.27 -40.64 -2.51
CA ILE A 19 -8.93 -40.30 -2.03
C ILE A 19 -9.13 -39.21 -0.99
N SER A 20 -9.35 -39.62 0.26
CA SER A 20 -9.31 -38.72 1.41
C SER A 20 -7.87 -38.24 1.53
N TYR A 21 -7.58 -37.04 1.05
CA TYR A 21 -6.30 -36.39 1.33
C TYR A 21 -6.18 -36.24 2.85
N SER A 22 -5.24 -36.97 3.45
CA SER A 22 -4.95 -36.83 4.86
C SER A 22 -4.49 -35.39 5.12
N GLN A 23 -5.19 -34.70 6.02
CA GLN A 23 -4.79 -33.38 6.50
C GLN A 23 -3.46 -33.54 7.24
N GLN A 24 -2.41 -32.86 6.78
CA GLN A 24 -1.13 -32.84 7.47
C GLN A 24 -1.04 -31.60 8.34
N ARG A 25 -0.62 -31.77 9.59
CA ARG A 25 -0.42 -30.69 10.55
C ARG A 25 1.02 -30.67 11.01
N ILE A 26 1.68 -29.53 10.85
CA ILE A 26 3.09 -29.33 11.17
C ILE A 26 3.15 -28.21 12.22
N LYS A 27 3.85 -28.44 13.33
CA LYS A 27 4.00 -27.46 14.42
C LYS A 27 5.42 -26.91 14.46
N ASN A 28 5.56 -25.64 14.85
CA ASN A 28 6.83 -24.94 15.01
C ASN A 28 7.76 -25.13 13.79
N PHE A 29 7.24 -24.84 12.61
CA PHE A 29 7.91 -25.16 11.37
C PHE A 29 8.84 -24.03 10.92
N TYR A 30 9.82 -24.41 10.11
CA TYR A 30 10.66 -23.52 9.34
C TYR A 30 10.83 -24.11 7.94
N PHE A 31 10.42 -23.37 6.93
CA PHE A 31 10.57 -23.72 5.52
C PHE A 31 11.49 -22.72 4.84
N SER A 32 12.34 -23.22 3.96
CA SER A 32 13.22 -22.39 3.15
C SER A 32 13.27 -22.89 1.72
N ASN A 33 13.57 -21.96 0.82
CA ASN A 33 13.82 -22.24 -0.57
C ASN A 33 15.11 -21.55 -1.01
N TYR A 34 15.80 -22.17 -1.96
CA TYR A 34 17.05 -21.68 -2.52
C TYR A 34 16.90 -21.46 -4.02
N LYS A 35 17.52 -20.38 -4.52
CA LYS A 35 17.65 -20.07 -5.93
C LYS A 35 18.65 -21.04 -6.59
N LYS A 36 18.70 -21.07 -7.92
CA LYS A 36 19.59 -21.96 -8.68
C LYS A 36 21.08 -21.76 -8.36
N ASN A 37 21.47 -20.54 -7.98
CA ASN A 37 22.83 -20.18 -7.58
C ASN A 37 23.14 -20.49 -6.10
N GLY A 38 22.24 -21.18 -5.38
CA GLY A 38 22.44 -21.57 -4.00
C GLY A 38 22.14 -20.47 -2.96
N THR A 39 21.77 -19.26 -3.38
CA THR A 39 21.35 -18.22 -2.42
C THR A 39 19.91 -18.46 -1.95
N LYS A 40 19.55 -18.00 -0.75
CA LYS A 40 18.17 -18.13 -0.25
C LYS A 40 17.22 -17.33 -1.15
N GLY A 41 16.10 -17.96 -1.54
CA GLY A 41 14.99 -17.31 -2.23
C GLY A 41 13.98 -16.75 -1.25
N TRP A 42 13.57 -17.58 -0.29
CA TRP A 42 12.68 -17.19 0.79
C TRP A 42 12.82 -18.13 1.99
N GLU A 43 12.36 -17.66 3.14
CA GLU A 43 12.13 -18.47 4.33
C GLU A 43 10.79 -18.08 4.96
N ILE A 44 10.10 -19.06 5.53
CA ILE A 44 8.82 -18.89 6.24
C ILE A 44 8.88 -19.73 7.51
N LYS A 45 8.51 -19.15 8.63
CA LYS A 45 8.33 -19.86 9.90
C LYS A 45 6.96 -19.55 10.50
N GLY A 46 6.49 -20.43 11.37
CA GLY A 46 5.27 -20.20 12.13
C GLY A 46 4.96 -21.29 13.13
N GLU A 47 3.93 -21.05 13.94
CA GLU A 47 3.55 -21.98 15.01
C GLU A 47 2.86 -23.23 14.49
N GLU A 48 2.07 -23.10 13.42
CA GLU A 48 1.32 -24.21 12.85
C GLU A 48 1.10 -24.01 11.36
N ALA A 49 1.27 -25.08 10.58
CA ALA A 49 0.83 -25.19 9.21
C ALA A 49 -0.11 -26.38 9.07
N VAL A 50 -1.25 -26.16 8.42
CA VAL A 50 -2.25 -27.17 8.09
C VAL A 50 -2.35 -27.28 6.59
N ILE A 51 -1.91 -28.41 6.05
CA ILE A 51 -1.93 -28.69 4.61
C ILE A 51 -3.20 -29.48 4.31
N PHE A 52 -4.04 -28.93 3.43
CA PHE A 52 -5.27 -29.59 3.02
C PHE A 52 -5.64 -29.23 1.57
N GLY A 53 -5.88 -30.24 0.74
CA GLY A 53 -6.17 -30.04 -0.68
C GLY A 53 -5.07 -29.22 -1.33
N ASP A 54 -5.43 -28.11 -1.97
CA ASP A 54 -4.51 -27.20 -2.66
C ASP A 54 -4.01 -26.04 -1.79
N TYR A 55 -4.33 -26.04 -0.49
CA TYR A 55 -4.03 -24.92 0.40
C TYR A 55 -3.12 -25.31 1.57
N VAL A 56 -2.42 -24.31 2.07
CA VAL A 56 -1.71 -24.35 3.36
C VAL A 56 -2.18 -23.19 4.21
N ASP A 57 -2.88 -23.48 5.30
CA ASP A 57 -3.22 -22.49 6.32
C ASP A 57 -2.08 -22.41 7.35
N ILE A 58 -1.64 -21.21 7.69
CA ILE A 58 -0.48 -20.94 8.54
C ILE A 58 -0.90 -20.02 9.68
N ARG A 59 -0.48 -20.34 10.91
CA ARG A 59 -0.70 -19.55 12.13
C ARG A 59 0.61 -18.92 12.61
N LYS A 60 0.56 -17.62 12.93
CA LYS A 60 1.70 -16.74 13.28
C LYS A 60 2.83 -16.88 12.27
N MET A 61 2.59 -16.39 11.06
CA MET A 61 3.54 -16.46 9.97
C MET A 61 4.56 -15.31 10.10
N GLU A 62 5.83 -15.64 10.01
CA GLU A 62 6.90 -14.70 9.67
C GLU A 62 7.61 -15.21 8.42
N ALA A 63 7.90 -14.33 7.47
CA ALA A 63 8.56 -14.66 6.22
C ALA A 63 9.61 -13.61 5.84
N ASN A 64 10.72 -14.07 5.25
CA ASN A 64 11.66 -13.23 4.53
C ASN A 64 11.69 -13.64 3.06
N TYR A 65 11.55 -12.67 2.16
CA TYR A 65 11.72 -12.83 0.73
C TYR A 65 12.98 -12.08 0.28
N TYR A 66 13.94 -12.79 -0.30
CA TYR A 66 15.24 -12.25 -0.64
C TYR A 66 15.32 -11.86 -2.12
N LEU A 67 15.42 -10.56 -2.38
CA LEU A 67 15.72 -9.98 -3.68
C LEU A 67 17.24 -10.00 -3.92
N GLU A 68 17.73 -9.45 -5.04
CA GLU A 68 19.17 -9.41 -5.32
C GLU A 68 19.94 -8.52 -4.35
N GLU A 69 19.36 -7.36 -4.00
CA GLU A 69 20.00 -6.36 -3.15
C GLU A 69 19.15 -5.97 -1.92
N ASP A 70 18.07 -6.70 -1.66
CA ASP A 70 17.05 -6.27 -0.70
C ASP A 70 16.31 -7.46 -0.07
N THR A 71 15.62 -7.23 1.04
CA THR A 71 14.83 -8.24 1.74
C THR A 71 13.49 -7.64 2.17
N ILE A 72 12.42 -8.33 1.78
CA ILE A 72 11.07 -8.04 2.22
C ILE A 72 10.74 -8.96 3.39
N PHE A 73 10.50 -8.39 4.56
CA PHE A 73 9.98 -9.10 5.73
C PHE A 73 8.46 -8.97 5.77
N ILE A 74 7.78 -10.06 6.12
CA ILE A 74 6.33 -10.14 6.18
C ILE A 74 5.94 -10.87 7.46
N GLU A 75 5.00 -10.31 8.22
CA GLU A 75 4.42 -10.92 9.41
C GLU A 75 2.89 -10.87 9.35
N SER A 76 2.23 -11.91 9.87
CA SER A 76 0.78 -11.93 10.07
C SER A 76 0.36 -12.99 11.09
N LYS A 77 -0.77 -12.82 11.75
CA LYS A 77 -1.33 -13.87 12.64
C LYS A 77 -1.87 -15.06 11.86
N LYS A 78 -2.40 -14.84 10.65
CA LYS A 78 -2.94 -15.89 9.77
C LYS A 78 -2.47 -15.68 8.34
N ALA A 79 -2.04 -16.76 7.70
CA ALA A 79 -1.77 -16.76 6.28
C ALA A 79 -2.39 -17.98 5.61
N LYS A 80 -2.79 -17.84 4.35
CA LYS A 80 -3.26 -18.93 3.50
C LYS A 80 -2.50 -18.89 2.19
N LEU A 81 -1.79 -19.98 1.88
CA LEU A 81 -1.05 -20.16 0.64
C LEU A 81 -1.84 -21.08 -0.29
N ASP A 82 -2.02 -20.65 -1.53
CA ASP A 82 -2.46 -21.51 -2.63
C ASP A 82 -1.22 -22.19 -3.26
N LYS A 83 -1.18 -23.53 -3.25
CA LYS A 83 -0.01 -24.28 -3.73
C LYS A 83 0.15 -24.26 -5.24
N ASN A 84 -0.93 -24.00 -5.98
CA ASN A 84 -0.93 -23.99 -7.43
C ASN A 84 -0.47 -22.63 -7.94
N SER A 85 -1.10 -21.54 -7.48
CA SER A 85 -0.76 -20.19 -7.92
C SER A 85 0.46 -19.61 -7.17
N LEU A 86 0.71 -20.10 -5.95
CA LEU A 86 1.64 -19.53 -4.98
C LEU A 86 1.23 -18.13 -4.50
N ASP A 87 -0.06 -17.82 -4.63
CA ASP A 87 -0.65 -16.62 -4.05
C ASP A 87 -0.80 -16.80 -2.54
N VAL A 88 -0.56 -15.71 -1.81
CA VAL A 88 -0.60 -15.68 -0.35
C VAL A 88 -1.66 -14.69 0.09
N PHE A 89 -2.53 -15.12 0.99
CA PHE A 89 -3.49 -14.25 1.66
C PHE A 89 -3.14 -14.13 3.13
N LEU A 90 -2.83 -12.92 3.57
CA LEU A 90 -2.44 -12.57 4.93
C LEU A 90 -3.61 -11.91 5.64
N LYS A 91 -3.78 -12.21 6.92
CA LYS A 91 -4.86 -11.70 7.77
C LYS A 91 -4.41 -11.50 9.21
N ASP A 92 -5.02 -10.49 9.82
CA ASP A 92 -4.89 -10.08 11.21
C ASP A 92 -3.45 -9.64 11.55
N ASP A 93 -3.27 -8.33 11.79
CA ASP A 93 -1.99 -7.66 12.05
C ASP A 93 -0.93 -7.94 10.98
N VAL A 94 -1.22 -7.57 9.73
CA VAL A 94 -0.28 -7.74 8.62
C VAL A 94 0.74 -6.60 8.65
N LEU A 95 2.02 -6.98 8.69
CA LEU A 95 3.16 -6.08 8.63
C LEU A 95 4.06 -6.48 7.47
N VAL A 96 4.42 -5.51 6.63
CA VAL A 96 5.40 -5.67 5.55
C VAL A 96 6.50 -4.65 5.73
N LYS A 97 7.76 -5.08 5.68
CA LYS A 97 8.94 -4.21 5.78
C LYS A 97 9.89 -4.44 4.62
N ASN A 98 10.30 -3.38 3.97
CA ASN A 98 11.42 -3.36 3.04
C ASN A 98 12.63 -2.78 3.75
N LYS A 99 13.70 -3.57 3.91
CA LYS A 99 14.86 -3.15 4.71
C LYS A 99 15.72 -2.10 4.02
N LYS A 100 15.93 -2.21 2.70
CA LYS A 100 16.81 -1.28 1.98
C LYS A 100 16.16 0.08 1.77
N GLU A 101 14.87 0.10 1.42
CA GLU A 101 14.12 1.33 1.13
C GLU A 101 13.49 1.96 2.39
N GLU A 102 13.68 1.36 3.57
CA GLU A 102 13.11 1.78 4.85
C GLU A 102 11.58 1.99 4.80
N ILE A 103 10.88 1.11 4.06
CA ILE A 103 9.42 1.13 3.93
C ILE A 103 8.81 0.19 4.96
N GLU A 104 7.82 0.69 5.70
CA GLU A 104 6.96 -0.10 6.57
C GLU A 104 5.49 0.06 6.15
N LEU A 105 4.76 -1.04 6.10
CA LEU A 105 3.34 -1.09 5.74
C LEU A 105 2.58 -1.96 6.73
N ILE A 106 1.50 -1.42 7.27
CA ILE A 106 0.62 -2.07 8.25
C ILE A 106 -0.82 -2.08 7.72
N THR A 107 -1.48 -3.23 7.78
CA THR A 107 -2.90 -3.40 7.39
C THR A 107 -3.52 -4.64 8.05
N ASP A 108 -4.83 -4.80 7.95
CA ASP A 108 -5.54 -5.96 8.53
C ASP A 108 -5.52 -7.19 7.62
N SER A 109 -5.51 -6.99 6.30
CA SER A 109 -5.36 -8.07 5.34
C SER A 109 -4.56 -7.65 4.11
N LEU A 110 -3.90 -8.62 3.47
CA LEU A 110 -3.12 -8.38 2.26
C LEU A 110 -3.14 -9.61 1.36
N ASN A 111 -3.46 -9.41 0.10
CA ASN A 111 -3.32 -10.43 -0.94
C ASN A 111 -2.03 -10.18 -1.70
N TRP A 112 -1.15 -11.17 -1.73
CA TRP A 112 0.02 -11.18 -2.58
C TRP A 112 -0.21 -12.12 -3.77
N ARG A 113 -0.32 -11.52 -4.95
CA ARG A 113 -0.40 -12.20 -6.24
C ARG A 113 1.00 -12.40 -6.79
N ARG A 114 1.64 -13.52 -6.45
CA ARG A 114 3.06 -13.74 -6.71
C ARG A 114 3.40 -13.67 -8.21
N ARG A 115 2.59 -14.32 -9.05
CA ARG A 115 2.81 -14.35 -10.51
C ARG A 115 2.65 -12.99 -11.18
N GLN A 116 1.89 -12.08 -10.55
CA GLN A 116 1.65 -10.72 -11.06
C GLN A 116 2.59 -9.69 -10.44
N ASN A 117 3.50 -10.12 -9.55
CA ASN A 117 4.36 -9.24 -8.76
C ASN A 117 3.58 -8.13 -8.02
N LYS A 118 2.40 -8.46 -7.48
CA LYS A 118 1.45 -7.45 -6.98
C LYS A 118 0.96 -7.75 -5.57
N ILE A 119 0.95 -6.75 -4.71
CA ILE A 119 0.27 -6.75 -3.42
C ILE A 119 -0.96 -5.86 -3.47
N GLN A 120 -2.02 -6.29 -2.79
CA GLN A 120 -3.27 -5.53 -2.74
C GLN A 120 -4.01 -5.73 -1.42
N THR A 121 -4.62 -4.67 -0.94
CA THR A 121 -5.58 -4.70 0.18
C THR A 121 -6.73 -3.75 -0.12
N ALA A 122 -7.90 -4.05 0.44
CA ALA A 122 -9.05 -3.14 0.47
C ALA A 122 -9.21 -2.47 1.84
N ASP A 123 -8.44 -2.92 2.84
CA ASP A 123 -8.51 -2.41 4.20
C ASP A 123 -7.75 -1.09 4.32
N PHE A 124 -7.87 -0.46 5.49
CA PHE A 124 -7.02 0.67 5.82
C PHE A 124 -5.56 0.23 5.86
N VAL A 125 -4.70 1.09 5.34
CA VAL A 125 -3.27 0.91 5.32
C VAL A 125 -2.60 2.11 5.96
N LYS A 126 -1.56 1.83 6.75
CA LYS A 126 -0.60 2.82 7.19
C LYS A 126 0.75 2.47 6.57
N ALA A 127 1.33 3.41 5.84
CA ALA A 127 2.66 3.26 5.28
C ALA A 127 3.59 4.35 5.82
N GLN A 128 4.83 3.98 6.11
CA GLN A 128 5.89 4.87 6.54
C GLN A 128 7.08 4.68 5.59
N LYS A 129 7.66 5.79 5.13
CA LYS A 129 8.96 5.82 4.47
C LYS A 129 9.68 7.09 4.92
N GLU A 130 10.83 6.96 5.57
CA GLU A 130 11.60 8.11 6.09
C GLU A 130 10.72 9.08 6.92
N ASP A 131 10.52 10.32 6.46
CA ASP A 131 9.70 11.38 7.08
C ASP A 131 8.26 11.44 6.54
N MET A 132 7.90 10.53 5.62
CA MET A 132 6.59 10.45 4.98
C MET A 132 5.72 9.38 5.64
N GLN A 133 4.56 9.81 6.13
CA GLN A 133 3.49 8.96 6.63
C GLN A 133 2.30 9.00 5.68
N ILE A 134 1.77 7.84 5.31
CA ILE A 134 0.56 7.71 4.50
C ILE A 134 -0.48 6.90 5.26
N GLU A 135 -1.69 7.41 5.34
CA GLU A 135 -2.89 6.68 5.75
C GLU A 135 -3.86 6.69 4.57
N ALA A 136 -4.43 5.54 4.22
CA ALA A 136 -5.41 5.45 3.14
C ALA A 136 -6.29 4.20 3.31
N LYS A 137 -7.41 4.16 2.61
CA LYS A 137 -8.19 2.93 2.44
C LYS A 137 -7.88 2.31 1.08
N GLY A 138 -7.48 1.05 1.11
CA GLY A 138 -7.08 0.29 -0.05
C GLY A 138 -5.71 0.66 -0.62
N LEU A 139 -5.01 -0.35 -1.11
CA LEU A 139 -3.70 -0.23 -1.74
C LEU A 139 -3.55 -1.25 -2.86
N VAL A 140 -2.86 -0.84 -3.91
CA VAL A 140 -2.26 -1.70 -4.92
C VAL A 140 -0.82 -1.27 -5.13
N ALA A 141 0.13 -2.19 -5.01
CA ALA A 141 1.53 -1.92 -5.29
C ALA A 141 2.21 -3.13 -5.93
N ASP A 142 3.32 -2.90 -6.64
CA ASP A 142 4.26 -3.98 -6.93
C ASP A 142 5.13 -4.30 -5.70
N THR A 143 5.75 -5.48 -5.65
CA THR A 143 6.53 -5.89 -4.45
C THR A 143 7.78 -5.05 -4.20
N GLN A 144 8.26 -4.31 -5.21
CA GLN A 144 9.41 -3.40 -5.09
C GLN A 144 8.97 -1.96 -4.81
N PHE A 145 7.66 -1.70 -4.68
CA PHE A 145 7.08 -0.37 -4.42
C PHE A 145 7.51 0.71 -5.44
N LYS A 146 7.82 0.32 -6.67
CA LYS A 146 8.11 1.28 -7.75
C LYS A 146 6.85 2.06 -8.15
N LYS A 147 5.72 1.36 -8.17
CA LYS A 147 4.39 1.88 -8.46
C LYS A 147 3.47 1.58 -7.28
N VAL A 148 2.94 2.63 -6.68
CA VAL A 148 2.06 2.53 -5.51
C VAL A 148 0.79 3.31 -5.77
N ASN A 149 -0.36 2.68 -5.58
CA ASN A 149 -1.67 3.30 -5.77
C ASN A 149 -2.52 3.08 -4.52
N PHE A 150 -2.65 4.13 -3.72
CA PHE A 150 -3.61 4.19 -2.61
C PHE A 150 -4.96 4.62 -3.17
N LYS A 151 -6.06 3.98 -2.73
CA LYS A 151 -7.33 4.05 -3.47
C LYS A 151 -8.20 5.25 -3.10
N GLU A 152 -8.43 5.45 -1.81
CA GLU A 152 -9.36 6.46 -1.32
C GLU A 152 -8.98 6.93 0.08
N ASP A 153 -9.58 8.06 0.50
CA ASP A 153 -9.39 8.68 1.81
C ASP A 153 -7.90 8.81 2.20
N VAL A 154 -7.11 9.31 1.25
CA VAL A 154 -5.66 9.38 1.40
C VAL A 154 -5.28 10.60 2.23
N LYS A 155 -4.39 10.40 3.19
CA LYS A 155 -3.73 11.45 3.96
C LYS A 155 -2.24 11.16 4.02
N VAL A 156 -1.45 12.10 3.52
CA VAL A 156 0.01 12.08 3.55
C VAL A 156 0.51 13.19 4.47
N LYS A 157 1.44 12.87 5.35
CA LYS A 157 2.14 13.84 6.20
C LYS A 157 3.63 13.76 5.90
N PHE A 158 4.23 14.90 5.58
CA PHE A 158 5.67 15.08 5.48
C PHE A 158 6.15 15.78 6.75
N SER A 159 7.03 15.13 7.51
CA SER A 159 7.54 15.64 8.78
C SER A 159 8.96 16.18 8.63
N GLN A 160 9.10 17.28 7.89
CA GLN A 160 10.37 18.02 7.83
C GLN A 160 10.48 18.91 9.07
N LYS A 161 11.66 18.87 9.72
CA LYS A 161 11.98 19.43 11.06
C LYS A 161 11.14 20.63 11.50
N GLU A 162 10.94 21.63 10.63
CA GLU A 162 10.23 22.86 10.97
C GLU A 162 8.99 23.19 10.10
N ASP A 163 8.71 22.48 9.00
CA ASP A 163 7.56 22.78 8.12
C ASP A 163 6.81 21.50 7.73
N ALA A 164 5.93 21.08 8.61
CA ALA A 164 5.04 19.96 8.33
C ALA A 164 4.05 20.31 7.22
N ILE A 165 4.00 19.50 6.18
CA ILE A 165 3.02 19.60 5.09
C ILE A 165 2.11 18.37 5.16
N THR A 166 0.80 18.60 5.22
CA THR A 166 -0.20 17.54 5.12
C THR A 166 -0.95 17.67 3.80
N ILE A 167 -1.07 16.57 3.08
CA ILE A 167 -1.81 16.52 1.82
C ILE A 167 -2.86 15.44 1.93
N SER A 168 -4.11 15.77 1.66
CA SER A 168 -5.21 14.81 1.71
C SER A 168 -6.05 14.88 0.46
N CYS A 169 -6.64 13.75 0.05
CA CYS A 169 -7.57 13.69 -1.07
C CYS A 169 -8.59 12.57 -0.86
N GLN A 170 -9.77 12.72 -1.48
CA GLN A 170 -10.81 11.68 -1.41
C GLN A 170 -10.56 10.56 -2.43
N GLY A 171 -9.89 10.87 -3.54
CA GLY A 171 -9.58 9.92 -4.58
C GLY A 171 -8.21 9.27 -4.41
N PRO A 172 -7.71 8.63 -5.48
CA PRO A 172 -6.46 7.90 -5.42
C PRO A 172 -5.25 8.82 -5.24
N LEU A 173 -4.20 8.24 -4.67
CA LEU A 173 -2.83 8.74 -4.74
C LEU A 173 -2.01 7.74 -5.55
N GLU A 174 -1.42 8.22 -6.64
CA GLU A 174 -0.52 7.47 -7.50
C GLU A 174 0.91 7.93 -7.28
N ILE A 175 1.81 7.01 -6.92
CA ILE A 175 3.23 7.26 -6.73
C ILE A 175 4.02 6.43 -7.74
N GLU A 176 4.87 7.11 -8.50
CA GLU A 176 5.84 6.55 -9.43
C GLU A 176 7.23 6.93 -8.93
N HIS A 177 7.89 5.99 -8.21
CA HIS A 177 9.15 6.26 -7.51
C HIS A 177 10.29 6.57 -8.49
N ASP A 178 10.39 5.82 -9.58
CA ASP A 178 11.37 6.04 -10.65
C ASP A 178 11.22 7.44 -11.31
N GLU A 179 10.01 8.00 -11.32
CA GLU A 179 9.72 9.35 -11.84
C GLU A 179 9.80 10.44 -10.75
N GLN A 180 10.05 10.06 -9.49
CA GLN A 180 9.98 10.93 -8.31
C GLN A 180 8.69 11.76 -8.26
N LYS A 181 7.57 11.14 -8.62
CA LYS A 181 6.28 11.80 -8.88
C LYS A 181 5.16 11.19 -8.05
N ALA A 182 4.37 12.04 -7.42
CA ALA A 182 3.13 11.67 -6.74
C ALA A 182 1.95 12.50 -7.27
N VAL A 183 0.82 11.87 -7.57
CA VAL A 183 -0.38 12.52 -8.10
C VAL A 183 -1.59 12.21 -7.21
N PHE A 184 -2.20 13.27 -6.70
CA PHE A 184 -3.38 13.26 -5.85
C PHE A 184 -4.60 13.66 -6.68
N TYR A 185 -5.71 12.96 -6.49
CA TYR A 185 -6.95 13.20 -7.22
C TYR A 185 -8.14 13.39 -6.30
N ASN A 186 -9.10 14.20 -6.75
CA ASN A 186 -10.40 14.47 -6.14
C ASN A 186 -10.32 15.15 -4.76
N LYS A 187 -10.72 16.42 -4.73
CA LYS A 187 -10.79 17.26 -3.51
C LYS A 187 -9.48 17.22 -2.72
N VAL A 188 -8.40 17.60 -3.40
CA VAL A 188 -7.08 17.64 -2.81
C VAL A 188 -6.97 18.87 -1.91
N ILE A 189 -6.51 18.66 -0.68
CA ILE A 189 -6.24 19.71 0.30
C ILE A 189 -4.77 19.61 0.70
N VAL A 190 -4.03 20.70 0.51
CA VAL A 190 -2.65 20.87 1.00
C VAL A 190 -2.69 21.85 2.17
N GLU A 191 -2.20 21.43 3.33
CA GLU A 191 -2.13 22.22 4.55
C GLU A 191 -0.67 22.37 4.99
N SER A 192 -0.27 23.60 5.27
CA SER A 192 1.03 23.93 5.86
C SER A 192 0.88 25.09 6.85
N LYS A 193 1.97 25.51 7.48
CA LYS A 193 1.98 26.73 8.32
C LYS A 193 1.55 27.99 7.58
N GLN A 194 1.73 28.02 6.26
CA GLN A 194 1.46 29.19 5.42
C GLN A 194 -0.01 29.31 5.01
N GLY A 195 -0.82 28.28 5.24
CA GLY A 195 -2.25 28.27 4.90
C GLY A 195 -2.72 26.95 4.31
N LYS A 196 -3.89 27.00 3.65
CA LYS A 196 -4.54 25.85 3.01
C LYS A 196 -4.75 26.09 1.53
N LEU A 197 -4.48 25.09 0.70
CA LEU A 197 -4.79 25.07 -0.73
C LEU A 197 -5.77 23.94 -1.00
N PHE A 198 -6.82 24.24 -1.76
CA PHE A 198 -7.82 23.29 -2.27
C PHE A 198 -7.71 23.22 -3.78
N CYS A 199 -7.80 22.02 -4.36
CA CYS A 199 -7.84 21.82 -5.81
C CYS A 199 -8.46 20.45 -6.17
N ASP A 200 -8.66 20.20 -7.46
CA ASP A 200 -9.18 18.92 -7.95
C ASP A 200 -8.08 17.87 -8.12
N LYS A 201 -6.87 18.31 -8.51
CA LYS A 201 -5.70 17.46 -8.73
C LYS A 201 -4.43 18.17 -8.26
N SER A 202 -3.53 17.43 -7.63
CA SER A 202 -2.19 17.95 -7.29
C SER A 202 -1.10 16.97 -7.73
N THR A 203 -0.08 17.46 -8.41
CA THR A 203 1.10 16.70 -8.81
C THR A 203 2.32 17.21 -8.06
N ILE A 204 3.02 16.33 -7.38
CA ILE A 204 4.21 16.63 -6.58
C ILE A 204 5.40 15.96 -7.23
N PHE A 205 6.47 16.73 -7.42
CA PHE A 205 7.78 16.25 -7.77
C PHE A 205 8.68 16.42 -6.55
N PHE A 206 9.30 15.32 -6.12
CA PHE A 206 10.20 15.29 -4.98
C PHE A 206 11.62 14.97 -5.42
N ASP A 207 12.59 15.23 -4.54
CA ASP A 207 13.98 14.87 -4.69
C ASP A 207 14.28 13.72 -3.75
N THR A 208 14.53 12.51 -4.26
CA THR A 208 14.81 11.36 -3.40
C THR A 208 16.18 11.45 -2.72
N GLU A 209 17.14 12.19 -3.29
CA GLU A 209 18.47 12.33 -2.69
C GLU A 209 18.47 13.26 -1.46
N ASN A 210 17.68 14.33 -1.54
CA ASN A 210 17.65 15.39 -0.53
C ASN A 210 16.35 15.37 0.29
N ASN A 211 15.48 14.38 0.05
CA ASN A 211 14.16 14.23 0.62
C ASN A 211 13.39 15.56 0.74
N ARG A 212 13.25 16.27 -0.40
CA ARG A 212 12.65 17.61 -0.47
C ARG A 212 11.64 17.72 -1.61
N ILE A 213 10.61 18.52 -1.40
CA ILE A 213 9.63 18.83 -2.45
C ILE A 213 10.27 19.84 -3.42
N LYS A 214 10.45 19.43 -4.69
CA LYS A 214 10.94 20.31 -5.76
C LYS A 214 9.82 21.22 -6.27
N LYS A 215 8.64 20.63 -6.53
CA LYS A 215 7.54 21.32 -7.20
C LYS A 215 6.20 20.72 -6.84
N ILE A 216 5.19 21.58 -6.62
CA ILE A 216 3.79 21.18 -6.49
C ILE A 216 2.99 21.90 -7.57
N ILE A 217 2.22 21.15 -8.36
CA ILE A 217 1.32 21.69 -9.38
C ILE A 217 -0.11 21.32 -8.99
N SER A 218 -0.90 22.31 -8.61
CA SER A 218 -2.30 22.16 -8.21
C SER A 218 -3.21 22.70 -9.31
N GLU A 219 -4.18 21.91 -9.73
CA GLU A 219 -5.02 22.15 -10.91
C GLU A 219 -6.50 21.91 -10.59
N GLY A 220 -7.35 22.76 -11.18
CA GLY A 220 -8.81 22.67 -11.03
C GLY A 220 -9.31 23.26 -9.72
N ASN A 221 -10.28 24.17 -9.81
CA ASN A 221 -10.94 24.82 -8.67
C ASN A 221 -9.97 25.31 -7.57
N VAL A 222 -8.82 25.88 -7.96
CA VAL A 222 -7.77 26.24 -7.01
C VAL A 222 -8.27 27.37 -6.10
N LYS A 223 -8.30 27.10 -4.79
CA LYS A 223 -8.59 28.06 -3.74
C LYS A 223 -7.48 28.02 -2.70
N ILE A 224 -6.87 29.15 -2.42
CA ILE A 224 -5.82 29.29 -1.40
C ILE A 224 -6.35 30.21 -0.31
N ILE A 225 -6.24 29.76 0.94
CA ILE A 225 -6.58 30.53 2.13
C ILE A 225 -5.31 30.77 2.92
N ARG A 226 -4.95 32.04 3.12
CA ARG A 226 -3.82 32.48 3.95
C ARG A 226 -4.30 33.56 4.89
N GLU A 227 -4.34 33.27 6.19
CA GLU A 227 -5.00 34.11 7.18
C GLU A 227 -6.43 34.46 6.74
N GLU A 228 -6.74 35.73 6.55
CA GLU A 228 -8.04 36.23 6.06
C GLU A 228 -8.11 36.25 4.52
N ASN A 229 -6.98 36.23 3.83
CA ASN A 229 -6.91 36.39 2.39
C ASN A 229 -7.31 35.12 1.65
N VAL A 230 -8.10 35.29 0.59
CA VAL A 230 -8.56 34.20 -0.27
C VAL A 230 -8.15 34.46 -1.71
N ILE A 231 -7.48 33.48 -2.32
CA ILE A 231 -7.04 33.54 -3.70
C ILE A 231 -7.71 32.41 -4.49
N PHE A 232 -8.23 32.74 -5.66
CA PHE A 232 -8.79 31.78 -6.61
C PHE A 232 -7.96 31.77 -7.89
N ALA A 233 -7.75 30.59 -8.49
CA ALA A 233 -7.06 30.43 -9.76
C ALA A 233 -7.52 29.13 -10.47
N LYS A 234 -7.11 28.93 -11.72
CA LYS A 234 -7.27 27.61 -12.38
C LYS A 234 -6.11 26.67 -12.05
N LYS A 235 -4.92 27.22 -11.82
CA LYS A 235 -3.70 26.48 -11.52
C LYS A 235 -2.81 27.29 -10.59
N ALA A 236 -2.18 26.58 -9.65
CA ALA A 236 -1.14 27.11 -8.79
C ALA A 236 0.09 26.20 -8.87
N THR A 237 1.26 26.80 -9.05
CA THR A 237 2.54 26.08 -9.05
C THR A 237 3.41 26.61 -7.92
N TYR A 238 3.78 25.75 -6.98
CA TYR A 238 4.78 26.04 -5.94
C TYR A 238 6.14 25.47 -6.37
N LEU A 239 7.17 26.29 -6.30
CA LEU A 239 8.57 25.94 -6.58
C LEU A 239 9.33 25.97 -5.25
N GLY A 240 9.74 24.79 -4.77
CA GLY A 240 10.32 24.64 -3.43
C GLY A 240 11.67 25.33 -3.27
N GLU A 241 12.54 25.27 -4.29
CA GLU A 241 13.87 25.91 -4.24
C GLU A 241 13.79 27.43 -4.26
N GLU A 242 12.82 28.00 -4.97
CA GLU A 242 12.63 29.45 -5.09
C GLU A 242 11.71 30.02 -4.00
N ASN A 243 11.08 29.16 -3.19
CA ASN A 243 9.96 29.51 -2.30
C ASN A 243 8.91 30.39 -3.01
N LYS A 244 8.57 30.03 -4.25
CA LYS A 244 7.78 30.87 -5.16
C LYS A 244 6.46 30.21 -5.51
N LEU A 245 5.38 30.99 -5.46
CA LEU A 245 4.05 30.59 -5.88
C LEU A 245 3.66 31.33 -7.17
N VAL A 246 3.34 30.57 -8.22
CA VAL A 246 2.88 31.09 -9.51
C VAL A 246 1.41 30.72 -9.69
N LEU A 247 0.57 31.71 -9.99
CA LEU A 247 -0.87 31.55 -10.17
C LEU A 247 -1.25 31.81 -11.63
N GLU A 248 -2.00 30.90 -12.22
CA GLU A 248 -2.34 30.93 -13.65
C GLU A 248 -3.85 30.75 -13.87
N GLY A 249 -4.33 31.27 -15.00
CA GLY A 249 -5.71 31.12 -15.45
C GLY A 249 -6.70 32.08 -14.77
N ASN A 250 -6.41 33.37 -14.84
CA ASN A 250 -7.22 34.48 -14.31
C ASN A 250 -7.35 34.47 -12.78
N PRO A 251 -6.22 34.65 -12.05
CA PRO A 251 -6.26 34.68 -10.60
C PRO A 251 -7.08 35.86 -10.08
N ARG A 252 -7.84 35.63 -9.01
CA ARG A 252 -8.59 36.65 -8.27
C ARG A 252 -8.20 36.61 -6.80
N VAL A 253 -7.81 37.75 -6.26
CA VAL A 253 -7.46 37.90 -4.83
C VAL A 253 -8.57 38.67 -4.13
N ILE A 254 -8.99 38.17 -2.96
CA ILE A 254 -9.82 38.88 -1.99
C ILE A 254 -8.94 39.17 -0.80
N TYR A 255 -8.62 40.44 -0.62
CA TYR A 255 -7.80 40.94 0.49
C TYR A 255 -8.70 41.61 1.52
N PHE A 256 -8.52 41.24 2.80
CA PHE A 256 -9.22 41.87 3.91
C PHE A 256 -8.23 42.75 4.67
N PRO A 257 -8.27 44.08 4.50
CA PRO A 257 -7.42 44.99 5.25
C PRO A 257 -7.79 44.93 6.73
N LYS A 258 -6.79 44.81 7.61
CA LYS A 258 -6.98 45.00 9.05
C LYS A 258 -7.24 46.49 9.30
N GLU A 259 -8.20 46.83 10.17
CA GLU A 259 -8.76 48.18 10.41
C GLU A 259 -7.75 49.28 10.83
N ASN A 260 -6.44 49.03 10.82
CA ASN A 260 -5.39 49.99 11.18
C ASN A 260 -4.35 50.27 10.08
N GLU A 261 -4.52 49.77 8.85
CA GLU A 261 -3.69 50.19 7.71
C GLU A 261 -4.37 51.34 6.97
N THR A 262 -4.16 52.56 7.46
CA THR A 262 -4.42 53.76 6.64
C THR A 262 -3.54 53.67 5.40
N PHE A 263 -4.14 53.48 4.23
CA PHE A 263 -3.48 53.79 2.97
C PHE A 263 -3.19 55.29 2.98
N GLY A 264 -1.95 55.64 3.35
CA GLY A 264 -1.46 57.01 3.33
C GLY A 264 -1.54 57.54 1.90
N ASN A 265 -2.17 58.72 1.78
CA ASN A 265 -2.27 59.54 0.57
C ASN A 265 -0.91 59.88 -0.03
#